data_AF-A0A1B7NFT3-F1
#
_entry.id   AF-A0A1B7NFT3-F1
#
_cell.length_a   1.000
_cell.length_b   1.000
_cell.length_c   1.000
_cell.angle_alpha   90.00
_cell.angle_beta   90.00
_cell.angle_gamma   90.00
#
_symmetry.space_group_name_H-M   'P 1'
#
loop_
_entity.id
_entity.type
_entity.pdbx_description
1 polymer ?
#
loop_
_entity_poly.entity_id
_entity_poly.type
_entity_poly.pdbx_seq_one_letter_code
_entity_poly.pdbx_strand_id
1 'polypeptide(L)'
;MSSGISKISSERSQRTLLQLVMQPGNDVCADCKSRTPRWASHNLGIFICINCASIHRKLGTHITKVKSITLDSWTKDQVEVGYIFVSSEPYSS
;
A
#
# COMPACT_ATOMS: atom_id res chain seq x y z
N MET A 1 8.75 25.23 -15.53
CA MET A 1 8.44 25.31 -14.09
C MET A 1 7.52 24.14 -13.73
N SER A 2 8.06 22.96 -13.42
CA SER A 2 7.24 21.73 -13.32
C SER A 2 7.52 20.90 -12.06
N SER A 3 8.47 21.33 -11.22
CA SER A 3 9.01 20.53 -10.12
C SER A 3 8.25 20.70 -8.79
N GLY A 4 7.38 21.71 -8.66
CA GLY A 4 6.64 21.99 -7.43
C GLY A 4 5.32 21.20 -7.28
N ILE A 5 4.64 20.94 -8.39
CA ILE A 5 3.32 20.28 -8.40
C ILE A 5 3.46 18.79 -8.06
N SER A 6 4.52 18.15 -8.56
CA SER A 6 4.83 16.73 -8.31
C SER A 6 5.13 16.43 -6.84
N LYS A 7 5.80 17.35 -6.13
CA LYS A 7 6.12 17.18 -4.70
C LYS A 7 4.88 17.26 -3.80
N ILE A 8 4.00 18.23 -4.03
CA ILE A 8 2.76 18.41 -3.25
C ILE A 8 1.82 17.21 -3.42
N SER A 9 1.71 16.68 -4.64
CA SER A 9 0.89 15.50 -4.93
C SER A 9 1.41 14.24 -4.22
N SER A 10 2.74 14.07 -4.20
CA SER A 10 3.40 12.97 -3.49
C SER A 10 3.16 13.03 -1.98
N GLU A 11 3.27 14.21 -1.37
CA GLU A 11 3.03 14.40 0.07
C GLU A 11 1.57 14.11 0.46
N ARG A 12 0.60 14.52 -0.36
CA ARG A 12 -0.82 14.19 -0.14
C ARG A 12 -1.06 12.68 -0.22
N SER A 13 -0.52 12.03 -1.25
CA SER A 13 -0.65 10.58 -1.45
C SER A 13 -0.05 9.82 -0.26
N GLN A 14 1.10 10.27 0.23
CA GLN A 14 1.75 9.67 1.40
C GLN A 14 0.93 9.86 2.68
N ARG A 15 0.30 11.02 2.89
CA ARG A 15 -0.62 11.22 4.04
C ARG A 15 -1.82 10.27 3.96
N THR A 16 -2.46 10.16 2.80
CA THR A 16 -3.59 9.24 2.62
C THR A 16 -3.17 7.79 2.88
N LEU A 17 -2.01 7.39 2.37
CA LEU A 17 -1.49 6.04 2.62
C LEU A 17 -1.28 5.76 4.11
N LEU A 18 -0.72 6.71 4.86
CA LEU A 18 -0.55 6.57 6.30
C LEU A 18 -1.89 6.45 7.03
N GLN A 19 -2.91 7.19 6.60
CA GLN A 19 -4.27 7.06 7.16
C GLN A 19 -4.88 5.67 6.89
N LEU A 20 -4.60 5.08 5.74
CA LEU A 20 -5.07 3.73 5.39
C LEU A 20 -4.40 2.65 6.26
N VAL A 21 -3.11 2.76 6.53
CA VAL A 21 -2.37 1.84 7.42
C VAL A 21 -2.92 1.87 8.84
N MET A 22 -3.46 3.01 9.28
CA MET A 22 -4.06 3.16 10.60
C MET A 22 -5.48 2.59 10.72
N GLN A 23 -6.11 2.17 9.61
CA GLN A 23 -7.43 1.56 9.67
C GLN A 23 -7.35 0.18 10.35
N PRO A 24 -8.38 -0.20 11.14
CA PRO A 24 -8.44 -1.52 11.76
C PRO A 24 -8.30 -2.64 10.72
N GLY A 25 -7.42 -3.62 10.97
CA GLY A 25 -7.18 -4.74 10.07
C GLY A 25 -6.04 -4.49 9.05
N ASN A 26 -5.69 -3.23 8.77
CA ASN A 26 -4.53 -2.88 7.96
C ASN A 26 -3.22 -2.84 8.77
N ASP A 27 -3.31 -3.00 10.09
CA ASP A 27 -2.18 -3.10 11.02
C ASP A 27 -1.54 -4.50 11.03
N VAL A 28 -2.10 -5.44 10.26
CA VAL A 28 -1.59 -6.81 10.10
C VAL A 28 -1.30 -7.13 8.63
N CYS A 29 -0.30 -7.98 8.42
CA CYS A 29 0.03 -8.53 7.11
C CYS A 29 -1.13 -9.37 6.58
N ALA A 30 -1.56 -9.11 5.35
CA ALA A 30 -2.65 -9.86 4.71
C ALA A 30 -2.38 -11.37 4.67
N ASP A 31 -1.14 -11.78 4.39
CA ASP A 31 -0.78 -13.20 4.18
C ASP A 31 -0.50 -13.96 5.49
N CYS A 32 0.33 -13.39 6.38
CA CYS A 32 0.85 -14.11 7.54
C CYS A 32 0.37 -13.55 8.89
N LYS A 33 -0.47 -12.50 8.86
CA LYS A 33 -1.04 -11.83 10.04
C LYS A 33 -0.01 -11.25 11.02
N SER A 34 1.26 -11.16 10.61
CA SER A 34 2.29 -10.43 11.37
C SER A 34 1.93 -8.95 11.49
N ARG A 35 2.20 -8.37 12.65
CA ARG A 35 1.86 -6.97 12.94
C ARG A 35 2.75 -6.00 12.16
N THR A 36 2.26 -4.78 12.00
CA THR A 36 3.00 -3.63 11.46
C THR A 36 3.56 -3.88 10.05
N PRO A 37 2.71 -4.10 9.03
CA PRO A 37 3.16 -4.19 7.66
C PRO A 37 3.86 -2.89 7.24
N ARG A 38 5.00 -3.03 6.56
CA ARG A 38 5.85 -1.90 6.09
C ARG A 38 5.85 -1.76 4.57
N TRP A 39 5.22 -2.71 3.90
CA TRP A 39 5.13 -2.83 2.45
C TRP A 39 3.67 -2.99 2.07
N ALA A 40 3.35 -2.67 0.83
CA ALA A 40 2.02 -2.85 0.30
C ALA A 40 2.07 -3.20 -1.18
N SER A 41 1.07 -3.94 -1.64
CA SER A 41 0.87 -4.22 -3.05
C SER A 41 -0.23 -3.32 -3.59
N HIS A 42 0.15 -2.32 -4.38
CA HIS A 42 -0.79 -1.26 -4.78
C HIS A 42 -1.80 -1.70 -5.84
N ASN A 43 -1.53 -2.80 -6.57
CA ASN A 43 -2.49 -3.36 -7.53
C ASN A 43 -3.43 -4.37 -6.88
N LEU A 44 -3.06 -4.94 -5.74
CA LEU A 44 -3.89 -5.88 -4.98
C LEU A 44 -4.60 -5.21 -3.79
N GLY A 45 -4.18 -4.00 -3.40
CA GLY A 45 -4.77 -3.27 -2.28
C GLY A 45 -4.36 -3.74 -0.89
N ILE A 46 -3.39 -4.65 -0.78
CA ILE A 46 -3.03 -5.30 0.50
C ILE A 46 -1.79 -4.70 1.16
N PHE A 47 -1.76 -4.74 2.49
CA PHE A 47 -0.57 -4.47 3.30
C PHE A 47 0.13 -5.76 3.69
N ILE A 48 1.46 -5.80 3.54
CA ILE A 48 2.28 -6.98 3.75
C ILE A 48 3.56 -6.69 4.54
N CYS A 49 4.04 -7.69 5.28
CA CYS A 49 5.32 -7.62 5.98
C CYS A 49 6.50 -7.78 5.00
N ILE A 50 7.73 -7.54 5.48
CA ILE A 50 8.94 -7.62 4.64
C ILE A 50 9.18 -9.03 4.05
N ASN A 51 8.84 -10.08 4.80
CA ASN A 51 9.01 -11.45 4.34
C ASN A 51 8.05 -11.77 3.19
N CYS A 52 6.76 -11.44 3.36
CA CYS A 52 5.75 -11.60 2.33
C CYS A 52 6.03 -10.72 1.11
N ALA A 53 6.49 -9.48 1.32
CA ALA A 53 6.95 -8.62 0.24
C ALA A 53 8.06 -9.28 -0.60
N SER A 54 8.96 -10.02 0.03
CA SER A 54 10.04 -10.74 -0.66
C SER A 54 9.51 -11.92 -1.49
N ILE A 55 8.45 -12.59 -1.02
CA ILE A 55 7.75 -13.64 -1.76
C ILE A 55 7.02 -13.03 -2.97
N HIS A 56 6.24 -11.97 -2.74
CA HIS A 56 5.54 -11.25 -3.79
C HIS A 56 6.48 -10.75 -4.90
N ARG A 57 7.69 -10.26 -4.54
CA ARG A 57 8.70 -9.86 -5.53
C ARG A 57 9.13 -11.02 -6.45
N LYS A 58 9.19 -12.25 -5.94
CA LYS A 58 9.53 -13.44 -6.73
C LYS A 58 8.43 -13.85 -7.72
N LEU A 59 7.16 -13.54 -7.41
CA LEU A 59 6.03 -13.78 -8.32
C LEU A 59 6.11 -12.91 -9.58
N GLY A 60 6.74 -11.73 -9.47
CA GLY A 60 6.95 -10.83 -10.58
C GLY A 60 5.93 -9.69 -10.66
N THR A 61 6.34 -8.60 -11.31
CA THR A 61 5.62 -7.31 -11.34
C THR A 61 4.34 -7.32 -12.17
N HIS A 62 4.16 -8.32 -13.02
CA HIS A 62 2.92 -8.56 -13.76
C HIS A 62 1.81 -9.14 -12.87
N ILE A 63 2.18 -9.76 -11.73
CA ILE A 63 1.25 -10.33 -10.75
C ILE A 63 1.02 -9.33 -9.62
N THR A 64 2.09 -8.86 -9.00
CA THR A 64 2.02 -8.03 -7.79
C THR A 64 3.04 -6.90 -7.83
N LYS A 65 2.59 -5.68 -7.52
CA LYS A 65 3.38 -4.46 -7.58
C LYS A 65 3.63 -3.95 -6.17
N VAL A 66 4.73 -4.42 -5.59
CA VAL A 66 5.11 -4.15 -4.20
C VAL A 66 5.87 -2.83 -4.09
N LYS A 67 5.44 -1.98 -3.15
CA LYS A 67 6.09 -0.73 -2.75
C LYS A 67 6.18 -0.59 -1.23
N SER A 68 7.20 0.09 -0.75
CA SER A 68 7.35 0.48 0.65
C SER A 68 6.37 1.58 0.98
N ILE A 69 5.77 1.51 2.17
CA ILE A 69 4.82 2.51 2.64
C ILE A 69 5.50 3.87 2.85
N THR A 70 6.76 3.87 3.32
CA THR A 70 7.46 5.11 3.69
C THR A 70 8.65 5.45 2.82
N LEU A 71 9.25 4.47 2.13
CA LEU A 71 10.49 4.68 1.36
C LEU A 71 10.23 4.94 -0.13
N ASP A 72 9.08 4.51 -0.66
CA ASP A 72 8.75 4.67 -2.07
C ASP A 72 7.79 5.84 -2.29
N SER A 73 7.88 6.47 -3.45
CA SER A 73 6.93 7.49 -3.88
C SER A 73 5.63 6.86 -4.36
N TRP A 74 4.51 7.42 -3.92
CA TRP A 74 3.15 6.97 -4.26
C TRP A 74 2.43 8.02 -5.09
N THR A 75 1.74 7.58 -6.14
CA THR A 75 0.84 8.44 -6.91
C THR A 75 -0.57 8.36 -6.34
N LYS A 76 -1.40 9.38 -6.62
CA LYS A 76 -2.79 9.43 -6.17
C LYS A 76 -3.56 8.16 -6.59
N ASP A 77 -3.43 7.76 -7.85
CA ASP A 77 -4.14 6.59 -8.39
C ASP A 77 -3.73 5.29 -7.67
N GLN A 78 -2.46 5.17 -7.26
CA GLN A 78 -1.98 3.98 -6.54
C GLN A 78 -2.55 3.88 -5.11
N VAL A 79 -2.85 5.02 -4.49
CA VAL A 79 -3.39 5.07 -3.11
C VAL A 79 -4.92 5.06 -3.11
N GLU A 80 -5.56 5.63 -4.14
CA GLU A 80 -7.02 5.71 -4.21
C GLU A 80 -7.60 4.42 -4.79
N VAL A 81 -7.13 3.98 -5.97
CA VAL A 81 -7.69 2.80 -6.65
C VAL A 81 -7.35 1.50 -5.94
N GLY A 82 -6.11 1.39 -5.45
CA GLY A 82 -5.64 0.16 -4.79
C GLY A 82 -6.41 -0.17 -3.52
N TYR A 83 -6.78 0.83 -2.72
CA TYR A 83 -7.31 0.62 -1.37
C TYR A 83 -8.81 0.85 -1.22
N ILE A 84 -9.50 1.40 -2.24
CA ILE A 84 -10.97 1.44 -2.28
C ILE A 84 -11.55 0.04 -2.02
N PHE A 85 -10.97 -1.00 -2.64
CA PHE A 85 -11.41 -2.39 -2.47
C PHE A 85 -11.42 -2.85 -1.01
N VAL A 86 -10.33 -2.60 -0.27
CA VAL A 86 -10.21 -3.04 1.14
C VAL A 86 -11.13 -2.26 2.07
N SER A 87 -11.42 -0.98 1.76
CA SER A 87 -12.34 -0.16 2.57
C SER A 87 -13.82 -0.42 2.31
N SER A 88 -14.18 -1.05 1.18
CA SER A 88 -15.57 -1.29 0.78
C SER A 88 -16.13 -2.66 1.16
N GLU A 89 -15.30 -3.60 1.63
CA GLU A 89 -15.76 -4.90 2.10
C GLU A 89 -15.91 -4.90 3.63
N PRO A 90 -17.14 -4.83 4.17
CA PRO A 90 -17.41 -4.92 5.62
C PRO A 90 -17.18 -6.34 6.19
N TYR A 91 -16.39 -7.19 5.53
CA TYR A 91 -16.32 -8.62 5.80
C TYR A 91 -14.93 -9.22 5.52
N SER A 92 -13.93 -8.87 6.33
CA SER A 92 -12.86 -9.83 6.61
C SER A 92 -13.24 -10.54 7.91
N SER A 93 -13.86 -11.71 7.79
CA SER A 93 -13.81 -12.75 8.83
C SER A 93 -12.38 -13.30 8.96
#